data_AF-A0A158ITH1-F1
#
_entry.id   AF-A0A158ITH1-F1
#
_cell.length_a   1.000
_cell.length_b   1.000
_cell.length_c   1.000
_cell.angle_alpha   90.00
_cell.angle_beta   90.00
_cell.angle_gamma   90.00
#
_symmetry.space_group_name_H-M   'P 1'
#
loop_
_entity.id
_entity.type
_entity.pdbx_description
1 polymer ?
#
loop_
_entity_poly.entity_id
_entity_poly.type
_entity_poly.pdbx_seq_one_letter_code
_entity_poly.pdbx_strand_id
1 'polypeptide(L)'
;MNNRIFNSLVLLSALFGTCLATAADENGGARHGSDGPVAKVFDANGRFVGEMVYFQGYPGVVLNIHGAPVYAGITRIGNGYFEQSATDLKWSSGDAAFAGPNCSGTVYVVSDVGVLRPTATVRNGSTVTLYVASGSRQQAVLISSVGEPGVDCCSYRPAQRLVWAVESIFDLTQNYPEPLRIGP
;
A
#
# COMPACT_ATOMS: atom_id res chain seq x y z
N MET A 1 74.33 44.86 14.77
CA MET A 1 73.67 45.27 16.04
C MET A 1 72.77 46.46 15.74
N ASN A 2 71.60 46.51 16.41
CA ASN A 2 70.44 47.42 16.30
C ASN A 2 69.37 46.94 15.28
N ASN A 3 68.34 46.19 15.71
CA ASN A 3 67.09 46.58 16.44
C ASN A 3 66.14 47.41 15.54
N ARG A 4 64.82 47.28 15.47
CA ARG A 4 63.73 46.50 16.12
C ARG A 4 62.45 46.94 15.33
N ILE A 5 61.60 46.04 14.85
CA ILE A 5 60.23 45.75 15.36
C ILE A 5 59.06 46.66 14.86
N PHE A 6 57.95 45.96 14.50
CA PHE A 6 56.51 46.29 14.39
C PHE A 6 55.98 47.23 13.28
N ASN A 7 55.10 46.72 12.40
CA ASN A 7 53.65 46.90 12.52
C ASN A 7 52.86 46.21 11.39
N SER A 8 51.82 45.46 11.77
CA SER A 8 50.78 44.91 10.90
C SER A 8 49.96 46.00 10.23
N LEU A 9 49.50 45.76 9.01
CA LEU A 9 48.35 46.46 8.43
C LEU A 9 47.52 45.47 7.60
N VAL A 10 46.35 45.16 8.15
CA VAL A 10 45.24 44.44 7.50
C VAL A 10 44.55 45.41 6.55
N LEU A 11 44.30 45.00 5.31
CA LEU A 11 43.39 45.69 4.39
C LEU A 11 42.49 44.66 3.72
N LEU A 12 41.23 44.66 4.17
CA LEU A 12 40.08 44.08 3.48
C LEU A 12 39.72 44.97 2.28
N SER A 13 39.46 44.37 1.12
CA SER A 13 38.54 44.92 0.12
C SER A 13 37.88 43.80 -0.67
N ALA A 14 36.56 43.76 -0.58
CA ALA A 14 35.64 42.91 -1.33
C ALA A 14 35.44 43.45 -2.76
N LEU A 15 34.99 42.60 -3.70
CA LEU A 15 33.70 42.76 -4.43
C LEU A 15 33.62 41.93 -5.73
N PHE A 16 32.38 41.50 -6.04
CA PHE A 16 31.79 41.01 -7.31
C PHE A 16 32.29 39.64 -7.81
N GLY A 17 31.48 38.60 -8.07
CA GLY A 17 30.09 38.55 -8.51
C GLY A 17 30.06 37.86 -9.88
N THR A 18 29.50 36.65 -9.98
CA THR A 18 28.70 36.13 -11.13
C THR A 18 28.26 34.68 -10.87
N CYS A 19 26.95 34.46 -10.95
CA CYS A 19 26.34 33.15 -11.15
C CYS A 19 26.63 32.66 -12.57
N LEU A 20 26.94 31.38 -12.72
CA LEU A 20 26.66 30.64 -13.95
C LEU A 20 25.87 29.39 -13.58
N ALA A 21 24.63 29.33 -14.06
CA ALA A 21 23.81 28.13 -14.13
C ALA A 21 23.66 27.73 -15.60
N THR A 22 23.38 26.44 -15.81
CA THR A 22 22.99 25.74 -17.07
C THR A 22 24.16 25.39 -18.01
N ALA A 23 24.24 24.22 -18.66
CA ALA A 23 23.26 23.20 -19.07
C ALA A 23 23.91 21.78 -18.98
N ALA A 24 23.18 20.70 -18.68
CA ALA A 24 22.49 19.78 -19.61
C ALA A 24 23.40 19.34 -20.78
N ASP A 25 23.54 18.08 -21.19
CA ASP A 25 22.69 16.90 -21.12
C ASP A 25 23.56 15.68 -21.57
N GLU A 26 22.95 14.50 -21.57
CA GLU A 26 23.22 13.34 -22.43
C GLU A 26 23.67 12.04 -21.73
N ASN A 27 22.64 11.41 -21.15
CA ASN A 27 22.12 10.14 -21.67
C ASN A 27 23.09 8.95 -21.75
N GLY A 28 23.31 8.31 -20.60
CA GLY A 28 23.69 6.89 -20.52
C GLY A 28 22.50 6.07 -20.04
N GLY A 29 21.63 5.67 -20.96
CA GLY A 29 20.48 4.80 -20.71
C GLY A 29 20.89 3.44 -20.14
N ALA A 30 21.13 3.37 -18.83
CA ALA A 30 21.23 2.13 -18.09
C ALA A 30 19.83 1.72 -17.66
N ARG A 31 19.20 0.86 -18.47
CA ARG A 31 18.03 0.06 -18.10
C ARG A 31 18.26 -0.50 -16.68
N HIS A 32 17.59 0.09 -15.69
CA HIS A 32 17.56 -0.45 -14.35
C HIS A 32 16.69 -1.71 -14.41
N GLY A 33 17.34 -2.87 -14.60
CA GLY A 33 16.80 -4.12 -14.11
C GLY A 33 16.74 -3.99 -12.59
N SER A 34 15.54 -3.76 -12.06
CA SER A 34 15.30 -3.50 -10.65
C SER A 34 15.38 -4.80 -9.83
N ASP A 35 16.59 -5.35 -9.68
CA ASP A 35 16.90 -6.43 -8.72
C ASP A 35 17.48 -5.82 -7.42
N GLY A 36 16.86 -4.73 -6.96
CA GLY A 36 17.05 -4.29 -5.57
C GLY A 36 16.41 -5.32 -4.63
N PRO A 37 16.88 -5.47 -3.38
CA PRO A 37 16.27 -6.40 -2.44
C PRO A 37 14.79 -6.03 -2.22
N VAL A 38 13.88 -6.91 -2.68
CA VAL A 38 12.44 -6.76 -2.46
C VAL A 38 12.11 -7.13 -1.02
N ALA A 39 11.41 -6.25 -0.31
CA ALA A 39 11.00 -6.49 1.07
C ALA A 39 10.10 -7.72 1.14
N LYS A 40 10.40 -8.65 2.06
CA LYS A 40 9.59 -9.86 2.28
C LYS A 40 8.65 -9.67 3.46
N VAL A 41 7.45 -10.24 3.35
CA VAL A 41 6.41 -10.21 4.39
C VAL A 41 6.30 -11.58 5.04
N PHE A 42 6.29 -11.60 6.36
CA PHE A 42 6.13 -12.79 7.19
C PHE A 42 4.93 -12.64 8.11
N ASP A 43 4.28 -13.74 8.46
CA ASP A 43 3.20 -13.75 9.44
C ASP A 43 3.72 -13.76 10.89
N ALA A 44 2.80 -13.73 11.86
CA ALA A 44 3.14 -13.73 13.28
C ALA A 44 3.92 -14.97 13.75
N ASN A 45 3.83 -16.08 13.00
CA ASN A 45 4.56 -17.32 13.26
C ASN A 45 5.90 -17.38 12.51
N GLY A 46 6.27 -16.34 11.78
CA GLY A 46 7.49 -16.28 10.97
C GLY A 46 7.40 -17.04 9.64
N ARG A 47 6.20 -17.42 9.20
CA ARG A 47 6.00 -18.04 7.89
C ARG A 47 6.07 -16.99 6.80
N PHE A 48 6.80 -17.28 5.72
CA PHE A 48 6.83 -16.42 4.54
C PHE A 48 5.44 -16.34 3.90
N VAL A 49 4.97 -15.11 3.70
CA VAL A 49 3.67 -14.80 3.08
C VAL A 49 3.86 -14.47 1.60
N GLY A 50 4.84 -13.61 1.29
CA GLY A 50 5.11 -13.15 -0.06
C GLY A 50 6.10 -11.98 -0.10
N GLU A 51 6.52 -11.63 -1.31
CA GLU A 51 7.24 -10.39 -1.57
C GLU A 51 6.28 -9.20 -1.56
N MET A 52 6.71 -8.09 -0.99
CA MET A 52 5.94 -6.86 -0.95
C MET A 52 5.86 -6.24 -2.34
N VAL A 53 4.65 -6.01 -2.81
CA VAL A 53 4.36 -5.32 -4.07
C VAL A 53 3.52 -4.08 -3.79
N TYR A 54 3.47 -3.17 -4.76
CA TYR A 54 2.66 -1.97 -4.68
C TYR A 54 1.65 -1.92 -5.82
N PHE A 55 0.36 -1.81 -5.49
CA PHE A 55 -0.71 -1.54 -6.45
C PHE A 55 -1.31 -0.18 -6.17
N GLN A 56 -1.30 0.70 -7.17
CA GLN A 56 -1.80 2.08 -7.07
C GLN A 56 -1.22 2.85 -5.87
N GLY A 57 0.03 2.56 -5.47
CA GLY A 57 0.71 3.19 -4.33
C GLY A 57 0.45 2.53 -2.98
N TYR A 58 -0.43 1.53 -2.90
CA TYR A 58 -0.71 0.79 -1.66
C TYR A 58 0.15 -0.50 -1.58
N PRO A 59 0.76 -0.80 -0.42
CA PRO A 59 1.55 -2.01 -0.26
C PRO A 59 0.66 -3.24 -0.02
N GLY A 60 1.14 -4.39 -0.47
CA GLY A 60 0.49 -5.68 -0.24
C GLY A 60 1.37 -6.82 -0.70
N VAL A 61 0.76 -8.00 -0.82
CA VAL A 61 1.41 -9.23 -1.31
C VAL A 61 0.53 -9.86 -2.39
N VAL A 62 1.15 -10.62 -3.29
CA VAL A 62 0.41 -11.47 -4.23
C VAL A 62 0.29 -12.87 -3.63
N LEU A 63 -0.94 -13.35 -3.46
CA LEU A 63 -1.24 -14.70 -3.01
C LEU A 63 -1.78 -15.52 -4.18
N ASN A 64 -1.52 -16.82 -4.19
CA ASN A 64 -2.16 -17.73 -5.14
C ASN A 64 -3.30 -18.47 -4.44
N ILE A 65 -4.54 -18.11 -4.74
CA ILE A 65 -5.74 -18.68 -4.12
C ILE A 65 -6.51 -19.45 -5.19
N HIS A 66 -6.64 -20.76 -5.00
CA HIS A 66 -7.29 -21.67 -5.96
C HIS A 66 -6.77 -21.54 -7.41
N GLY A 67 -5.48 -21.24 -7.58
CA GLY A 67 -4.85 -21.07 -8.89
C GLY A 67 -5.02 -19.67 -9.52
N ALA A 68 -5.65 -18.73 -8.81
CA ALA A 68 -5.76 -17.34 -9.23
C ALA A 68 -4.78 -16.47 -8.41
N PRO A 69 -3.89 -15.69 -9.07
CA PRO A 69 -3.06 -14.71 -8.39
C PRO A 69 -3.94 -13.53 -7.98
N VAL A 70 -3.94 -13.22 -6.68
CA VAL A 70 -4.74 -12.15 -6.07
C VAL A 70 -3.85 -11.20 -5.29
N TYR A 71 -4.29 -9.95 -5.17
CA TYR A 71 -3.62 -8.97 -4.31
C TYR A 71 -4.26 -8.97 -2.92
N ALA A 72 -3.44 -9.04 -1.87
CA ALA A 72 -3.87 -8.83 -0.50
C ALA A 72 -3.14 -7.61 0.07
N GLY A 73 -3.88 -6.51 0.26
CA GLY A 73 -3.34 -5.28 0.80
C GLY A 73 -2.90 -5.41 2.25
N ILE A 74 -1.86 -4.68 2.62
CA ILE A 74 -1.38 -4.56 4.01
C ILE A 74 -1.26 -3.09 4.38
N THR A 75 -1.36 -2.79 5.66
CA THR A 75 -1.19 -1.45 6.20
C THR A 75 -0.40 -1.49 7.49
N ARG A 76 0.24 -0.38 7.85
CA ARG A 76 0.98 -0.27 9.12
C ARG A 76 0.01 -0.26 10.28
N ILE A 77 0.37 -0.98 11.35
CA ILE A 77 -0.37 -0.87 12.61
C ILE A 77 -0.11 0.52 13.19
N GLY A 78 -1.17 1.26 13.50
CA GLY A 78 -1.05 2.63 13.97
C GLY A 78 -2.39 3.33 14.12
N ASN A 79 -2.35 4.59 14.56
CA ASN A 79 -3.51 5.45 14.72
C ASN A 79 -3.88 6.25 13.45
N GLY A 80 -3.24 5.95 12.31
CA GLY A 80 -3.54 6.54 11.00
C GLY A 80 -2.90 7.91 10.74
N TYR A 81 -2.30 8.57 11.74
CA TYR A 81 -1.74 9.92 11.58
C TYR A 81 -0.24 9.98 11.86
N PHE A 82 0.18 9.85 13.12
CA PHE A 82 1.56 10.15 13.54
C PHE A 82 2.28 8.95 14.16
N GLU A 83 1.55 7.93 14.59
CA GLU A 83 2.12 6.73 15.21
C GLU A 83 1.80 5.54 14.32
N GLN A 84 2.80 5.13 13.54
CA GLN A 84 2.74 3.91 12.72
C GLN A 84 3.95 3.05 13.07
N SER A 85 3.74 1.75 13.28
CA SER A 85 4.83 0.81 13.47
C SER A 85 5.70 0.77 12.21
N ALA A 86 7.01 0.85 12.42
CA ALA A 86 8.00 0.77 11.34
C ALA A 86 8.07 -0.64 10.73
N THR A 87 7.68 -1.67 11.48
CA THR A 87 7.84 -3.08 11.08
C THR A 87 6.58 -3.92 11.19
N ASP A 88 5.65 -3.57 12.09
CA ASP A 88 4.42 -4.33 12.26
C ASP A 88 3.31 -3.82 11.34
N LEU A 89 2.76 -4.77 10.60
CA LEU A 89 1.76 -4.60 9.58
C LEU A 89 0.52 -5.43 9.94
N LYS A 90 -0.61 -5.05 9.37
CA LYS A 90 -1.86 -5.81 9.41
C LYS A 90 -2.44 -5.89 8.00
N TRP A 91 -3.35 -6.83 7.77
CA TRP A 91 -4.14 -6.88 6.55
C TRP A 91 -4.99 -5.61 6.43
N SER A 92 -4.98 -5.03 5.23
CA SER A 92 -5.88 -3.92 4.89
C SER A 92 -7.32 -4.42 4.83
N SER A 93 -8.26 -3.55 5.20
CA SER A 93 -9.69 -3.79 5.19
C SER A 93 -10.43 -2.53 4.75
N GLY A 94 -11.69 -2.70 4.33
CA GLY A 94 -12.56 -1.58 3.94
C GLY A 94 -12.76 -1.42 2.44
N ASP A 95 -12.17 -2.29 1.62
CA ASP A 95 -12.25 -2.21 0.16
C ASP A 95 -13.53 -2.87 -0.41
N ALA A 96 -14.42 -3.34 0.46
CA ALA A 96 -15.63 -4.07 0.11
C ALA A 96 -16.84 -3.16 -0.11
N ALA A 97 -17.71 -3.58 -1.03
CA ALA A 97 -19.02 -2.99 -1.26
C ALA A 97 -20.14 -3.95 -0.82
N PHE A 98 -21.25 -3.41 -0.35
CA PHE A 98 -22.32 -4.18 0.27
C PHE A 98 -23.70 -3.82 -0.31
N ALA A 99 -24.55 -4.84 -0.51
CA ALA A 99 -25.93 -4.64 -0.94
C ALA A 99 -26.79 -3.90 0.09
N GLY A 100 -26.54 -4.11 1.39
CA GLY A 100 -27.27 -3.48 2.49
C GLY A 100 -26.61 -2.20 3.02
N PRO A 101 -27.32 -1.40 3.81
CA PRO A 101 -26.74 -0.29 4.55
C PRO A 101 -25.81 -0.81 5.66
N ASN A 102 -24.96 0.06 6.19
CA ASN A 102 -24.05 -0.20 7.31
C ASN A 102 -23.14 -1.42 7.08
N CYS A 103 -22.71 -1.62 5.84
CA CYS A 103 -21.76 -2.65 5.43
C CYS A 103 -22.28 -4.05 5.75
N SER A 104 -23.56 -4.28 5.43
CA SER A 104 -24.29 -5.52 5.68
C SER A 104 -24.81 -6.17 4.40
N GLY A 105 -25.14 -7.46 4.48
CA GLY A 105 -25.65 -8.23 3.35
C GLY A 105 -24.53 -8.72 2.41
N THR A 106 -24.88 -8.98 1.15
CA THR A 106 -23.96 -9.56 0.17
C THR A 106 -22.77 -8.63 -0.09
N VAL A 107 -21.57 -9.20 0.00
CA VAL A 107 -20.30 -8.55 -0.34
C VAL A 107 -20.07 -8.62 -1.85
N TYR A 108 -19.58 -7.53 -2.42
CA TYR A 108 -19.18 -7.42 -3.81
C TYR A 108 -17.78 -6.82 -3.93
N VAL A 109 -17.07 -7.22 -4.99
CA VAL A 109 -15.77 -6.68 -5.34
C VAL A 109 -15.97 -5.58 -6.38
N VAL A 110 -15.41 -4.39 -6.12
CA VAL A 110 -15.61 -3.20 -6.96
C VAL A 110 -14.34 -2.68 -7.63
N SER A 111 -13.17 -3.00 -7.07
CA SER A 111 -11.88 -2.48 -7.53
C SER A 111 -11.13 -3.53 -8.33
N ASP A 112 -10.55 -3.12 -9.46
CA ASP A 112 -9.62 -3.94 -10.22
C ASP A 112 -8.16 -3.71 -9.78
N VAL A 113 -7.33 -4.72 -10.02
CA VAL A 113 -5.89 -4.71 -9.72
C VAL A 113 -5.09 -5.15 -10.94
N GLY A 114 -5.43 -4.55 -12.09
CA GLY A 114 -4.78 -4.84 -13.37
C GLY A 114 -4.99 -6.28 -13.82
N VAL A 115 -3.90 -7.04 -13.92
CA VAL A 115 -3.92 -8.45 -14.38
C VAL A 115 -4.27 -9.45 -13.29
N LEU A 116 -4.26 -9.03 -12.02
CA LEU A 116 -4.60 -9.90 -10.89
C LEU A 116 -6.11 -10.08 -10.78
N ARG A 117 -6.52 -11.19 -10.17
CA ARG A 117 -7.94 -11.41 -9.89
C ARG A 117 -8.41 -10.36 -8.87
N PRO A 118 -9.50 -9.63 -9.16
CA PRO A 118 -10.03 -8.62 -8.24
C PRO A 118 -10.40 -9.20 -6.88
N THR A 119 -10.21 -8.42 -5.83
CA THR A 119 -10.50 -8.82 -4.46
C THR A 119 -11.07 -7.69 -3.62
N ALA A 120 -11.73 -8.03 -2.52
CA ALA A 120 -12.08 -7.11 -1.46
C ALA A 120 -11.78 -7.75 -0.10
N THR A 121 -11.39 -6.95 0.89
CA THR A 121 -11.14 -7.42 2.25
C THR A 121 -12.17 -6.88 3.23
N VAL A 122 -12.72 -7.75 4.07
CA VAL A 122 -13.62 -7.38 5.16
C VAL A 122 -13.01 -7.83 6.46
N ARG A 123 -12.94 -6.91 7.43
CA ARG A 123 -12.55 -7.21 8.80
C ARG A 123 -13.81 -7.33 9.67
N ASN A 124 -13.83 -8.37 10.49
CA ASN A 124 -14.83 -8.57 11.54
C ASN A 124 -14.10 -9.00 12.82
N GLY A 125 -13.96 -8.05 13.75
CA GLY A 125 -13.11 -8.24 14.93
C GLY A 125 -11.65 -8.50 14.54
N SER A 126 -11.08 -9.61 15.00
CA SER A 126 -9.71 -10.04 14.68
C SER A 126 -9.60 -10.80 13.35
N THR A 127 -10.72 -11.16 12.72
CA THR A 127 -10.73 -11.96 11.50
C THR A 127 -10.75 -11.06 10.27
N VAL A 128 -9.90 -11.35 9.29
CA VAL A 128 -9.89 -10.67 8.00
C VAL A 128 -10.14 -11.71 6.91
N THR A 129 -11.21 -11.48 6.16
CA THR A 129 -11.60 -12.35 5.05
C THR A 129 -11.33 -11.63 3.74
N LEU A 130 -10.60 -12.30 2.84
CA LEU A 130 -10.41 -11.90 1.46
C LEU A 130 -11.49 -12.54 0.59
N TYR A 131 -12.28 -11.71 -0.07
CA TYR A 131 -13.29 -12.09 -1.04
C TYR A 131 -12.68 -12.01 -2.42
N VAL A 132 -12.62 -13.14 -3.10
CA VAL A 132 -12.03 -13.26 -4.44
C VAL A 132 -13.14 -13.20 -5.48
N ALA A 133 -13.03 -12.25 -6.40
CA ALA A 133 -13.99 -12.07 -7.47
C ALA A 133 -14.09 -13.29 -8.39
N SER A 134 -15.22 -13.45 -9.03
CA SER A 134 -15.39 -14.39 -10.14
C SER A 134 -14.61 -13.95 -11.37
N GLY A 135 -14.18 -14.92 -12.17
CA GLY A 135 -13.58 -14.65 -13.48
C GLY A 135 -14.55 -14.19 -14.57
N SER A 136 -15.83 -14.06 -14.24
CA SER A 136 -16.87 -13.62 -15.16
C SER A 136 -16.91 -12.09 -15.35
N ARG A 137 -17.74 -11.64 -16.30
CA ARG A 137 -18.01 -10.21 -16.49
C ARG A 137 -18.67 -9.61 -15.24
N GLN A 138 -18.41 -8.32 -15.03
CA GLN A 138 -19.13 -7.54 -14.04
C GLN A 138 -20.64 -7.58 -14.29
N GLN A 139 -21.40 -7.51 -13.20
CA GLN A 139 -22.85 -7.43 -13.20
C GLN A 139 -23.32 -6.13 -12.56
N ALA A 140 -24.44 -5.61 -13.04
CA ALA A 140 -25.05 -4.41 -12.49
C ALA A 140 -25.91 -4.79 -11.28
N VAL A 141 -25.49 -4.37 -10.08
CA VAL A 141 -26.22 -4.60 -8.82
C VAL A 141 -26.45 -3.29 -8.07
N LEU A 142 -27.40 -3.29 -7.15
CA LEU A 142 -27.60 -2.19 -6.22
C LEU A 142 -26.65 -2.34 -5.03
N ILE A 143 -25.78 -1.35 -4.85
CA ILE A 143 -24.89 -1.21 -3.69
C ILE A 143 -25.43 -0.10 -2.80
N SER A 144 -25.44 -0.31 -1.48
CA SER A 144 -25.97 0.63 -0.50
C SER A 144 -24.93 1.10 0.51
N SER A 145 -23.77 0.45 0.59
CA SER A 145 -22.65 0.92 1.42
C SER A 145 -21.30 0.40 0.95
N VAL A 146 -20.23 1.08 1.39
CA VAL A 146 -18.82 0.70 1.19
C VAL A 146 -18.03 0.99 2.47
N GLY A 147 -16.93 0.29 2.69
CA GLY A 147 -16.04 0.53 3.83
C GLY A 147 -15.90 -0.66 4.77
N GLU A 148 -15.47 -0.39 6.00
CA GLU A 148 -15.21 -1.40 7.02
C GLU A 148 -16.38 -1.48 8.02
N PRO A 149 -17.03 -2.66 8.19
CA PRO A 149 -18.09 -2.83 9.16
C PRO A 149 -17.67 -2.44 10.58
N GLY A 150 -18.45 -1.54 11.21
CA GLY A 150 -18.24 -1.13 12.60
C GLY A 150 -17.08 -0.15 12.85
N VAL A 151 -16.32 0.22 11.83
CA VAL A 151 -15.19 1.17 11.93
C VAL A 151 -15.47 2.41 11.10
N ASP A 152 -15.52 2.25 9.79
CA ASP A 152 -15.74 3.35 8.85
C ASP A 152 -16.58 2.83 7.68
N CYS A 153 -17.90 2.87 7.87
CA CYS A 153 -18.85 2.41 6.88
C CYS A 153 -19.66 3.59 6.32
N CYS A 154 -19.55 3.80 5.03
CA CYS A 154 -20.29 4.83 4.30
C CYS A 154 -21.58 4.25 3.71
N SER A 155 -22.71 4.51 4.37
CA SER A 155 -24.06 4.17 3.85
C SER A 155 -24.60 5.27 2.94
N TYR A 156 -25.28 4.88 1.86
CA TYR A 156 -25.91 5.80 0.92
C TYR A 156 -27.18 5.21 0.29
N ARG A 157 -27.91 6.02 -0.48
CA ARG A 157 -29.10 5.54 -1.21
C ARG A 157 -28.68 4.46 -2.21
N PRO A 158 -29.34 3.29 -2.27
CA PRO A 158 -28.96 2.21 -3.17
C PRO A 158 -28.72 2.71 -4.60
N ALA A 159 -27.53 2.45 -5.13
CA ALA A 159 -27.12 2.90 -6.44
C ALA A 159 -26.62 1.73 -7.28
N GLN A 160 -26.97 1.74 -8.56
CA GLN A 160 -26.49 0.72 -9.48
C GLN A 160 -24.99 0.89 -9.73
N ARG A 161 -24.24 -0.21 -9.64
CA ARG A 161 -22.81 -0.30 -9.91
C ARG A 161 -22.49 -1.58 -10.66
N LEU A 162 -21.50 -1.51 -11.54
CA LEU A 162 -20.88 -2.70 -12.12
C LEU A 162 -19.89 -3.27 -11.11
N VAL A 163 -20.09 -4.51 -10.72
CA VAL A 163 -19.28 -5.18 -9.70
C VAL A 163 -19.01 -6.62 -10.11
N TRP A 164 -17.97 -7.23 -9.54
CA TRP A 164 -17.79 -8.68 -9.65
C TRP A 164 -18.52 -9.39 -8.52
N ALA A 165 -19.13 -10.53 -8.86
CA ALA A 165 -19.62 -11.47 -7.85
C ALA A 165 -18.42 -12.12 -7.14
N VAL A 166 -18.63 -12.61 -5.93
CA VAL A 166 -17.62 -13.38 -5.20
C VAL A 166 -17.68 -14.84 -5.66
N GLU A 167 -16.53 -15.41 -6.02
CA GLU A 167 -16.40 -16.84 -6.38
C GLU A 167 -15.85 -17.66 -5.22
N SER A 168 -14.94 -17.09 -4.42
CA SER A 168 -14.39 -17.77 -3.26
C SER A 168 -14.03 -16.80 -2.15
N ILE A 169 -13.92 -17.33 -0.94
CA ILE A 169 -13.49 -16.61 0.26
C ILE A 169 -12.24 -17.27 0.83
N PHE A 170 -11.36 -16.47 1.41
CA PHE A 170 -10.14 -16.94 2.05
C PHE A 170 -9.94 -16.19 3.37
N ASP A 171 -9.78 -16.93 4.47
CA ASP A 171 -9.49 -16.35 5.77
C ASP A 171 -7.99 -16.02 5.86
N LEU A 172 -7.66 -14.73 5.76
CA LEU A 172 -6.28 -14.26 5.81
C LEU A 172 -5.69 -14.47 7.20
N THR A 173 -6.43 -14.12 8.26
CA THR A 173 -5.91 -14.23 9.64
C THR A 173 -5.69 -15.70 10.05
N GLN A 174 -6.55 -16.61 9.60
CA GLN A 174 -6.38 -18.05 9.89
C GLN A 174 -5.16 -18.63 9.18
N ASN A 175 -4.88 -18.23 7.93
CA ASN A 175 -3.78 -18.79 7.13
C ASN A 175 -2.45 -18.07 7.35
N TYR A 176 -2.51 -16.78 7.67
CA TYR A 176 -1.40 -15.85 7.84
C TYR A 176 -1.72 -14.85 8.97
N PRO A 177 -1.56 -15.28 10.23
CA PRO A 177 -1.95 -14.49 11.39
C PRO A 177 -1.16 -13.17 11.51
N GLU A 178 -1.87 -12.14 11.97
CA GLU A 178 -1.30 -10.83 12.32
C GLU A 178 -0.60 -10.88 13.70
N PRO A 179 0.36 -9.99 14.00
CA PRO A 179 0.90 -8.96 13.10
C PRO A 179 1.79 -9.55 12.01
N LEU A 180 1.68 -8.99 10.82
CA LEU A 180 2.60 -9.25 9.72
C LEU A 180 3.88 -8.42 9.93
N ARG A 181 5.02 -8.89 9.42
CA ARG A 181 6.32 -8.22 9.58
C ARG A 181 7.11 -8.15 8.29
N ILE A 182 7.87 -7.08 8.14
CA ILE A 182 8.92 -6.99 7.12
C ILE A 182 10.17 -7.70 7.64
N GLY A 183 10.73 -8.60 6.85
CA GLY A 183 11.93 -9.36 7.19
C GLY A 183 12.90 -9.56 6.02
N PRO A 184 14.10 -10.09 6.31
CA PRO A 184 15.13 -10.40 5.30
C PRO A 184 14.78 -11.57 4.37
#